data_AF-B9TDK6-F1
#
_entry.id   AF-B9TDK6-F1
#
_cell.length_a   1.000
_cell.length_b   1.000
_cell.length_c   1.000
_cell.angle_alpha   90.00
_cell.angle_beta   90.00
_cell.angle_gamma   90.00
#
_symmetry.space_group_name_H-M   'P 1'
#
loop_
_entity.id
_entity.type
_entity.pdbx_description
1 polymer ?
#
loop_
_entity_poly.entity_id
_entity_poly.type
_entity_poly.pdbx_seq_one_letter_code
_entity_poly.pdbx_strand_id
1 'polypeptide(L)'
;LTKDDDAWEVLRFVYQLTRLGHSLGKSVVVEGVESMDMLQAMAILGVNAVQGYALAKPMPFEQVLPWVQSWPGASKIRSVTGVLSRLAEVLLWEERLLLNLKAPGVTEKLSRIAHSAFGDKEAASDAWLDAACQTCPLVCSIFASNHAQGYCPPEEVRRSAFDAALNEGTDSTVFKAAYLRLVETVLAEPDL
;
A
#
# COMPACT_ATOMS: atom_id res chain seq x y z
N LEU A 1 -23.10 -5.92 -0.60
CA LEU A 1 -22.20 -5.33 0.40
C LEU A 1 -21.52 -6.50 1.09
N THR A 2 -20.48 -7.02 0.45
CA THR A 2 -19.70 -8.13 0.99
C THR A 2 -18.73 -7.55 2.02
N LYS A 3 -18.32 -8.39 2.99
CA LYS A 3 -17.45 -8.04 4.12
C LYS A 3 -16.11 -7.36 3.72
N ASP A 4 -15.74 -7.45 2.45
CA ASP A 4 -14.48 -6.94 1.90
C ASP A 4 -14.57 -5.49 1.40
N ASP A 5 -15.75 -5.02 0.93
CA ASP A 5 -15.98 -3.59 0.63
C ASP A 5 -15.81 -2.73 1.89
N ASP A 6 -16.19 -3.26 3.06
CA ASP A 6 -16.04 -2.59 4.34
C ASP A 6 -14.56 -2.40 4.72
N ALA A 7 -13.69 -3.35 4.37
CA ALA A 7 -12.27 -3.29 4.73
C ALA A 7 -11.55 -2.13 4.02
N TRP A 8 -11.86 -1.92 2.74
CA TRP A 8 -11.27 -0.85 1.95
C TRP A 8 -11.62 0.55 2.49
N GLU A 9 -12.90 0.77 2.78
CA GLU A 9 -13.37 2.06 3.33
C GLU A 9 -12.80 2.32 4.72
N VAL A 10 -12.67 1.28 5.56
CA VAL A 10 -12.01 1.40 6.87
C VAL A 10 -10.54 1.80 6.73
N LEU A 11 -9.79 1.18 5.82
CA LEU A 11 -8.38 1.55 5.57
C LEU A 11 -8.25 3.00 5.09
N ARG A 12 -9.14 3.44 4.19
CA ARG A 12 -9.21 4.85 3.75
C ARG A 12 -9.47 5.79 4.92
N PHE A 13 -10.44 5.48 5.76
CA PHE A 13 -10.75 6.27 6.94
C PHE A 13 -9.54 6.39 7.88
N VAL A 14 -8.88 5.27 8.20
CA VAL A 14 -7.68 5.24 9.05
C VAL A 14 -6.57 6.10 8.45
N TYR A 15 -6.32 5.99 7.15
CA TYR A 15 -5.29 6.77 6.48
C TYR A 15 -5.57 8.28 6.57
N GLN A 16 -6.79 8.72 6.26
CA GLN A 16 -7.16 10.14 6.30
C GLN A 16 -7.09 10.70 7.73
N LEU A 17 -7.54 9.93 8.72
CA LEU A 17 -7.45 10.32 10.13
C LEU A 17 -5.98 10.41 10.59
N THR A 18 -5.14 9.48 10.14
CA THR A 18 -3.69 9.48 10.42
C THR A 18 -3.03 10.72 9.85
N ARG A 19 -3.33 11.08 8.60
CA ARG A 19 -2.83 12.32 7.96
C ARG A 19 -3.30 13.57 8.70
N LEU A 20 -4.57 13.63 9.07
CA LEU A 20 -5.12 14.74 9.85
C LEU A 20 -4.41 14.88 11.20
N GLY A 21 -4.27 13.78 11.96
CA GLY A 21 -3.58 13.76 13.25
C GLY A 21 -2.16 14.31 13.13
N HIS A 22 -1.40 13.81 12.16
CA HIS A 22 -0.04 14.30 11.91
C HIS A 22 0.01 15.78 11.53
N SER A 23 -0.93 16.27 10.71
CA SER A 23 -1.00 17.69 10.32
C SER A 23 -1.24 18.62 11.52
N LEU A 24 -1.88 18.10 12.57
CA LEU A 24 -2.14 18.80 13.83
C LEU A 24 -1.03 18.59 14.88
N GLY A 25 0.07 17.93 14.52
CA GLY A 25 1.14 17.58 15.45
C GLY A 25 0.72 16.57 16.52
N LYS A 26 -0.28 15.73 16.22
CA LYS A 26 -0.78 14.67 17.11
C LYS A 26 -0.32 13.29 16.65
N SER A 27 -0.17 12.39 17.61
CA SER A 27 0.03 10.97 17.35
C SER A 27 -1.31 10.24 17.33
N VAL A 28 -1.40 9.23 16.49
CA VAL A 28 -2.58 8.40 16.25
C VAL A 28 -2.31 6.99 16.72
N VAL A 29 -3.25 6.48 17.52
CA VAL A 29 -3.27 5.11 18.03
C VAL A 29 -4.48 4.40 17.46
N VAL A 30 -4.28 3.20 16.90
CA VAL A 30 -5.40 2.34 16.48
C VAL A 30 -5.56 1.20 17.48
N GLU A 31 -6.71 1.14 18.12
CA GLU A 31 -7.10 0.06 19.03
C GLU A 31 -7.89 -1.02 18.31
N GLY A 32 -7.93 -2.23 18.87
CA GLY A 32 -8.67 -3.37 18.30
C GLY A 32 -7.93 -4.07 17.16
N VAL A 33 -6.59 -4.00 17.10
CA VAL A 33 -5.82 -4.71 16.08
C VAL A 33 -5.73 -6.20 16.41
N GLU A 34 -6.49 -7.03 15.69
CA GLU A 34 -6.68 -8.45 15.99
C GLU A 34 -5.88 -9.42 15.11
N SER A 35 -5.39 -8.98 13.95
CA SER A 35 -4.57 -9.80 13.04
C SER A 35 -3.21 -9.17 12.70
N MET A 36 -2.25 -10.01 12.31
CA MET A 36 -0.93 -9.56 11.83
C MET A 36 -1.04 -8.73 10.54
N ASP A 37 -1.98 -9.09 9.66
CA ASP A 37 -2.23 -8.36 8.43
C ASP A 37 -2.78 -6.94 8.71
N MET A 38 -3.67 -6.80 9.70
CA MET A 38 -4.14 -5.48 10.15
C MET A 38 -2.99 -4.68 10.76
N LEU A 39 -2.13 -5.30 11.59
CA LEU A 39 -0.94 -4.64 12.15
C LEU A 39 -0.01 -4.11 11.04
N GLN A 40 0.24 -4.91 10.02
CA GLN A 40 1.05 -4.53 8.85
C GLN A 40 0.39 -3.39 8.07
N ALA A 41 -0.92 -3.47 7.82
CA ALA A 41 -1.68 -2.40 7.19
C ALA A 41 -1.58 -1.08 7.97
N MET A 42 -1.75 -1.10 9.30
CA MET A 42 -1.61 0.10 10.14
C MET A 42 -0.20 0.70 10.05
N ALA A 43 0.83 -0.15 10.03
CA ALA A 43 2.21 0.30 9.86
C ALA A 43 2.45 0.95 8.49
N ILE A 44 1.91 0.36 7.42
CA ILE A 44 1.96 0.91 6.06
C ILE A 44 1.30 2.28 6.04
N LEU A 45 0.08 2.41 6.56
CA LEU A 45 -0.68 3.68 6.60
C LEU A 45 -0.05 4.76 7.50
N GLY A 46 1.02 4.42 8.23
CA GLY A 46 1.81 5.36 9.02
C GLY A 46 1.20 5.66 10.40
N VAL A 47 0.38 4.76 10.94
CA VAL A 47 -0.14 4.85 12.31
C VAL A 47 1.04 4.79 13.30
N ASN A 48 1.01 5.62 14.36
CA ASN A 48 2.16 5.74 15.28
C ASN A 48 2.25 4.58 16.27
N ALA A 49 1.11 4.10 16.77
CA ALA A 49 1.05 2.96 17.68
C ALA A 49 -0.25 2.19 17.50
N VAL A 50 -0.25 0.93 17.92
CA VAL A 50 -1.44 0.09 17.92
C VAL A 50 -1.64 -0.60 19.26
N GLN A 51 -2.88 -0.97 19.55
CA GLN A 51 -3.24 -1.86 20.64
C GLN A 51 -4.21 -2.93 20.14
N GLY A 52 -3.97 -4.18 20.53
CA GLY A 52 -4.88 -5.28 20.21
C GLY A 52 -4.21 -6.65 20.30
N TYR A 53 -5.01 -7.69 20.11
CA TYR A 53 -4.59 -9.08 20.31
C TYR A 53 -3.55 -9.57 19.30
N ALA A 54 -3.42 -8.90 18.15
CA ALA A 54 -2.31 -9.15 17.22
C ALA A 54 -0.95 -8.86 17.86
N LEU A 55 -0.89 -7.87 18.76
CA LEU A 55 0.31 -7.48 19.47
C LEU A 55 0.48 -8.31 20.74
N ALA A 56 -0.50 -8.23 21.64
CA ALA A 56 -0.53 -8.99 22.87
C ALA A 56 -1.94 -9.00 23.48
N LYS A 57 -2.27 -10.08 24.19
CA LYS A 57 -3.42 -10.06 25.09
C LYS A 57 -3.11 -9.20 26.33
N PRO A 58 -4.13 -8.61 26.98
CA PRO A 58 -3.95 -7.95 28.27
C PRO A 58 -3.22 -8.88 29.25
N MET A 59 -2.20 -8.34 29.92
CA MET A 59 -1.36 -9.09 30.85
C MET A 59 -1.11 -8.27 32.12
N PRO A 60 -0.87 -8.92 33.27
CA PRO A 60 -0.38 -8.26 34.48
C PRO A 60 0.94 -7.51 34.25
N PHE A 61 1.19 -6.47 35.05
CA PHE A 61 2.36 -5.60 34.90
C PHE A 61 3.69 -6.38 34.95
N GLU A 62 3.77 -7.40 35.79
CA GLU A 62 4.95 -8.25 35.99
C GLU A 62 5.33 -9.03 34.72
N GLN A 63 4.38 -9.22 33.80
CA GLN A 63 4.59 -9.94 32.54
C GLN A 63 5.00 -9.02 31.38
N VAL A 64 4.87 -7.70 31.54
CA VAL A 64 5.15 -6.73 30.46
C VAL A 64 6.64 -6.74 30.08
N LEU A 65 7.55 -6.67 31.06
CA LEU A 65 8.98 -6.61 30.76
C LEU A 65 9.49 -7.90 30.07
N PRO A 66 9.17 -9.12 30.56
CA PRO A 66 9.49 -10.36 29.84
C PRO A 66 8.90 -10.40 28.42
N TRP A 67 7.68 -9.91 28.23
CA TRP A 67 7.05 -9.86 26.92
C TRP A 67 7.79 -8.90 25.97
N VAL A 68 8.12 -7.67 26.42
CA VAL A 68 8.87 -6.70 25.60
C VAL A 68 10.21 -7.28 25.16
N GLN A 69 10.93 -7.97 26.05
CA GLN A 69 12.24 -8.57 25.75
C GLN A 69 12.17 -9.74 24.74
N SER A 70 11.05 -10.46 24.73
CA SER A 70 10.82 -11.58 23.81
C SER A 70 10.10 -11.17 22.52
N TRP A 71 9.64 -9.92 22.42
CA TRP A 71 8.93 -9.45 21.25
C TRP A 71 9.87 -9.36 20.03
N PRO A 72 9.56 -10.02 18.90
CA PRO A 72 10.45 -10.10 17.74
C PRO A 72 10.60 -8.76 16.96
N GLY A 73 9.96 -7.69 17.44
CA GLY A 73 10.14 -6.33 16.95
C GLY A 73 9.72 -6.14 15.49
N ALA A 74 10.46 -5.28 14.78
CA ALA A 74 10.14 -4.85 13.42
C ALA A 74 10.16 -5.96 12.37
N SER A 75 10.75 -7.13 12.65
CA SER A 75 10.82 -8.25 11.72
C SER A 75 9.43 -8.75 11.30
N LYS A 76 8.48 -8.81 12.24
CA LYS A 76 7.08 -9.22 12.02
C LYS A 76 6.25 -8.25 11.19
N ILE A 77 6.68 -7.00 11.07
CA ILE A 77 5.94 -5.92 10.40
C ILE A 77 6.45 -5.73 8.96
N ARG A 78 7.61 -6.30 8.61
CA ARG A 78 8.26 -6.05 7.32
C ARG A 78 7.71 -6.87 6.16
N SER A 79 7.08 -8.02 6.43
CA SER A 79 6.47 -8.87 5.41
C SER A 79 5.05 -8.40 5.11
N VAL A 80 4.70 -8.19 3.84
CA VAL A 80 3.33 -7.86 3.42
C VAL A 80 2.72 -9.12 2.84
N THR A 81 1.89 -9.80 3.63
CA THR A 81 1.44 -11.17 3.32
C THR A 81 -0.06 -11.29 3.13
N GLY A 82 -0.86 -10.39 3.73
CA GLY A 82 -2.32 -10.50 3.72
C GLY A 82 -3.03 -9.42 2.89
N VAL A 83 -4.33 -9.64 2.64
CA VAL A 83 -5.15 -8.72 1.83
C VAL A 83 -5.15 -7.28 2.36
N LEU A 84 -5.27 -7.05 3.67
CA LEU A 84 -5.36 -5.69 4.23
C LEU A 84 -4.07 -4.90 4.03
N SER A 85 -2.93 -5.55 4.22
CA SER A 85 -1.62 -4.92 4.00
C SER A 85 -1.40 -4.60 2.52
N ARG A 86 -1.81 -5.49 1.60
CA ARG A 86 -1.81 -5.20 0.15
C ARG A 86 -2.72 -4.03 -0.23
N LEU A 87 -3.94 -3.99 0.32
CA LEU A 87 -4.86 -2.89 0.10
C LEU A 87 -4.30 -1.56 0.64
N ALA A 88 -3.65 -1.57 1.80
CA ALA A 88 -2.97 -0.39 2.33
C ALA A 88 -1.87 0.14 1.38
N GLU A 89 -1.13 -0.74 0.69
CA GLU A 89 -0.16 -0.33 -0.33
C GLU A 89 -0.84 0.32 -1.55
N VAL A 90 -1.93 -0.28 -2.04
CA VAL A 90 -2.71 0.28 -3.17
C VAL A 90 -3.28 1.66 -2.80
N LEU A 91 -3.73 1.84 -1.56
CA LEU A 91 -4.22 3.13 -1.07
C LEU A 91 -3.12 4.19 -1.06
N LEU A 92 -1.93 3.87 -0.51
CA LEU A 92 -0.81 4.80 -0.52
C LEU A 92 -0.33 5.12 -1.94
N TRP A 93 -0.38 4.14 -2.83
CA TRP A 93 -0.08 4.33 -4.25
C TRP A 93 -1.03 5.36 -4.87
N GLU A 94 -2.33 5.19 -4.67
CA GLU A 94 -3.36 6.12 -5.17
C GLU A 94 -3.08 7.55 -4.70
N GLU A 95 -2.81 7.72 -3.42
CA GLU A 95 -2.54 9.02 -2.81
C GLU A 95 -1.26 9.66 -3.36
N ARG A 96 -0.19 8.87 -3.54
CA ARG A 96 1.04 9.35 -4.18
C ARG A 96 0.80 9.75 -5.63
N LEU A 97 0.03 8.95 -6.37
CA LEU A 97 -0.32 9.25 -7.76
C LEU A 97 -1.09 10.56 -7.84
N LEU A 98 -2.15 10.72 -7.05
CA LEU A 98 -2.96 11.93 -6.97
C LEU A 98 -2.13 13.17 -6.64
N LEU A 99 -1.25 13.09 -5.65
CA LEU A 99 -0.37 14.21 -5.27
C LEU A 99 0.59 14.60 -6.40
N ASN A 100 1.16 13.62 -7.11
CA ASN A 100 2.06 13.88 -8.23
C ASN A 100 1.34 14.45 -9.45
N LEU A 101 0.14 13.94 -9.78
CA LEU A 101 -0.64 14.45 -10.91
C LEU A 101 -1.16 15.87 -10.68
N LYS A 102 -1.38 16.26 -9.42
CA LYS A 102 -1.75 17.64 -9.05
C LYS A 102 -0.56 18.60 -9.09
N ALA A 103 0.68 18.12 -9.18
CA ALA A 103 1.87 18.96 -9.18
C ALA A 103 2.16 19.52 -10.60
N PRO A 104 2.38 20.85 -10.75
CA PRO A 104 2.63 21.46 -12.05
C PRO A 104 3.86 20.86 -12.76
N GLY A 105 3.71 20.50 -14.03
CA GLY A 105 4.81 19.98 -14.87
C GLY A 105 5.30 18.58 -14.51
N VAL A 106 4.66 17.90 -13.54
CA VAL A 106 4.98 16.50 -13.19
C VAL A 106 4.30 15.53 -14.13
N THR A 107 3.05 15.77 -14.54
CA THR A 107 2.29 14.90 -15.46
C THR A 107 3.05 14.62 -16.77
N GLU A 108 3.66 15.64 -17.37
CA GLU A 108 4.42 15.51 -18.62
C GLU A 108 5.82 14.87 -18.45
N LYS A 109 6.35 14.89 -17.22
CA LYS A 109 7.55 14.11 -16.88
C LYS A 109 7.17 12.64 -16.65
N LEU A 110 6.07 12.39 -15.94
CA LEU A 110 5.55 11.06 -15.67
C LEU A 110 5.15 10.34 -16.95
N SER A 111 4.47 11.02 -17.88
CA SER A 111 4.11 10.42 -19.18
C SER A 111 5.35 9.94 -19.92
N ARG A 112 6.40 10.76 -20.03
CA ARG A 112 7.67 10.37 -20.69
C ARG A 112 8.34 9.17 -20.02
N ILE A 113 8.39 9.17 -18.69
CA ILE A 113 8.97 8.06 -17.92
C ILE A 113 8.17 6.78 -18.13
N ALA A 114 6.84 6.86 -18.09
CA ALA A 114 5.95 5.72 -18.29
C ALA A 114 6.16 5.06 -19.65
N HIS A 115 6.27 5.85 -20.72
CA HIS A 115 6.54 5.33 -22.07
C HIS A 115 7.89 4.58 -22.13
N SER A 116 8.90 5.02 -21.36
CA SER A 116 10.20 4.34 -21.29
C SER A 116 10.23 3.13 -20.36
N ALA A 117 9.41 3.12 -19.30
CA ALA A 117 9.39 2.06 -18.29
C ALA A 117 8.51 0.87 -18.69
N PHE A 118 7.50 1.10 -19.54
CA PHE A 118 6.57 0.08 -20.03
C PHE A 118 6.78 -0.29 -21.51
N GLY A 119 7.92 0.13 -22.10
CA GLY A 119 8.29 -0.11 -23.51
C GLY A 119 9.34 -1.21 -23.68
N ASP A 120 9.09 -2.09 -24.66
CA ASP A 120 9.88 -3.20 -25.21
C ASP A 120 10.27 -4.37 -24.28
N LYS A 121 9.34 -5.32 -24.16
CA LYS A 121 9.57 -6.71 -23.72
C LYS A 121 9.74 -7.63 -24.93
N GLU A 122 10.93 -7.71 -25.51
CA GLU A 122 11.34 -8.92 -26.24
C GLU A 122 12.63 -9.46 -25.64
N ALA A 123 12.54 -10.68 -25.09
CA ALA A 123 13.63 -11.49 -24.56
C ALA A 123 14.32 -11.00 -23.27
N ALA A 124 13.76 -11.36 -22.11
CA ALA A 124 14.55 -11.46 -20.89
C ALA A 124 13.96 -12.48 -19.90
N SER A 125 14.79 -13.41 -19.44
CA SER A 125 14.43 -14.51 -18.52
C SER A 125 13.95 -14.01 -17.15
N ASP A 126 13.31 -14.90 -16.39
CA ASP A 126 12.72 -14.67 -15.06
C ASP A 126 13.64 -13.96 -14.03
N ALA A 127 14.96 -13.90 -14.27
CA ALA A 127 15.91 -13.13 -13.47
C ALA A 127 15.82 -11.59 -13.67
N TRP A 128 15.16 -11.12 -14.73
CA TRP A 128 15.00 -9.68 -15.01
C TRP A 128 13.83 -9.03 -14.26
N LEU A 129 12.85 -9.79 -13.78
CA LEU A 129 11.70 -9.20 -13.06
C LEU A 129 12.13 -8.55 -11.73
N ASP A 130 13.15 -9.09 -11.07
CA ASP A 130 13.77 -8.50 -9.87
C ASP A 130 14.59 -7.23 -10.17
N ALA A 131 15.16 -7.12 -11.38
CA ALA A 131 15.93 -5.96 -11.82
C ALA A 131 15.07 -4.87 -12.48
N ALA A 132 13.97 -5.23 -13.13
CA ALA A 132 13.03 -4.30 -13.77
C ALA A 132 12.32 -3.41 -12.73
N CYS A 133 12.16 -3.91 -11.51
CA CYS A 133 11.69 -3.13 -10.37
C CYS A 133 12.71 -2.06 -9.92
N GLN A 134 13.99 -2.20 -10.30
CA GLN A 134 15.08 -1.26 -9.97
C GLN A 134 15.30 -0.17 -11.05
N THR A 135 14.73 -0.31 -12.25
CA THR A 135 14.99 0.63 -13.38
C THR A 135 14.01 1.79 -13.53
N CYS A 136 12.94 1.87 -12.73
CA CYS A 136 12.11 3.08 -12.72
C CYS A 136 11.76 3.53 -11.29
N PRO A 137 12.62 4.35 -10.66
CA PRO A 137 12.41 4.85 -9.30
C PRO A 137 11.13 5.66 -9.13
N LEU A 138 10.58 6.29 -10.19
CA LEU A 138 9.38 7.11 -10.07
C LEU A 138 8.10 6.27 -10.07
N VAL A 139 7.93 5.39 -11.06
CA VAL A 139 6.82 4.43 -11.09
C VAL A 139 6.91 3.47 -9.89
N CYS A 140 8.08 2.89 -9.61
CA CYS A 140 8.26 2.11 -8.38
C CYS A 140 8.23 2.98 -7.10
N SER A 141 8.47 4.29 -7.05
CA SER A 141 8.23 5.05 -5.80
C SER A 141 6.75 5.37 -5.59
N ILE A 142 6.00 5.48 -6.68
CA ILE A 142 4.55 5.59 -6.64
C ILE A 142 3.99 4.25 -6.15
N PHE A 143 4.45 3.11 -6.69
CA PHE A 143 3.92 1.75 -6.44
C PHE A 143 4.62 0.93 -5.35
N ALA A 144 5.91 1.11 -5.11
CA ALA A 144 6.67 0.36 -4.13
C ALA A 144 6.45 0.96 -2.75
N SER A 145 5.94 0.10 -1.89
CA SER A 145 6.13 0.19 -0.47
C SER A 145 7.63 0.11 -0.14
N ASN A 146 8.03 0.68 0.99
CA ASN A 146 9.38 0.44 1.54
C ASN A 146 9.58 -1.03 2.01
N HIS A 147 8.65 -1.93 1.67
CA HIS A 147 8.64 -3.33 2.07
C HIS A 147 9.23 -4.16 0.93
N ALA A 148 10.48 -4.60 1.10
CA ALA A 148 11.26 -5.37 0.11
C ALA A 148 10.66 -6.74 -0.28
N GLN A 149 9.51 -7.11 0.28
CA GLN A 149 8.79 -8.38 0.11
C GLN A 149 7.27 -8.12 0.14
N GLY A 150 6.80 -7.27 -0.78
CA GLY A 150 5.39 -6.96 -0.97
C GLY A 150 4.82 -7.59 -2.23
N TYR A 151 3.51 -7.85 -2.20
CA TYR A 151 2.77 -8.28 -3.38
C TYR A 151 2.66 -7.14 -4.38
N CYS A 152 3.05 -7.39 -5.62
CA CYS A 152 2.91 -6.44 -6.71
C CYS A 152 1.79 -6.92 -7.64
N PRO A 153 0.68 -6.16 -7.78
CA PRO A 153 -0.40 -6.53 -8.70
C PRO A 153 0.11 -6.74 -10.13
N PRO A 154 -0.59 -7.52 -10.98
CA PRO A 154 -0.20 -7.73 -12.38
C PRO A 154 0.05 -6.41 -13.12
N GLU A 155 1.09 -6.39 -13.95
CA GLU A 155 1.53 -5.19 -14.66
C GLU A 155 0.43 -4.57 -15.52
N GLU A 156 -0.36 -5.40 -16.20
CA GLU A 156 -1.48 -4.96 -17.04
C GLU A 156 -2.49 -4.12 -16.25
N VAL A 157 -2.85 -4.58 -15.05
CA VAL A 157 -3.84 -3.93 -14.20
C VAL A 157 -3.29 -2.63 -13.63
N ARG A 158 -2.02 -2.64 -13.18
CA ARG A 158 -1.32 -1.42 -12.71
C ARG A 158 -1.18 -0.38 -13.82
N ARG A 159 -0.78 -0.80 -15.02
CA ARG A 159 -0.59 0.07 -16.19
C ARG A 159 -1.92 0.66 -16.62
N SER A 160 -2.99 -0.13 -16.68
CA SER A 160 -4.33 0.35 -17.01
C SER A 160 -4.79 1.47 -16.08
N ALA A 161 -4.62 1.31 -14.76
CA ALA A 161 -5.01 2.32 -13.79
C ALA A 161 -4.13 3.58 -13.88
N PHE A 162 -2.82 3.41 -14.07
CA PHE A 162 -1.88 4.50 -14.20
C PHE A 162 -2.07 5.32 -15.49
N ASP A 163 -2.23 4.66 -16.64
CA ASP A 163 -2.45 5.30 -17.94
C ASP A 163 -3.80 6.05 -17.96
N ALA A 164 -4.84 5.47 -17.36
CA ALA A 164 -6.13 6.14 -17.20
C ALA A 164 -6.02 7.41 -16.33
N ALA A 165 -5.26 7.35 -15.24
CA ALA A 165 -5.02 8.51 -14.37
C ALA A 165 -4.26 9.63 -15.10
N LEU A 166 -3.24 9.28 -15.90
CA LEU A 166 -2.42 10.23 -16.65
C LEU A 166 -3.18 10.89 -17.80
N ASN A 167 -3.91 10.10 -18.59
CA ASN A 167 -4.48 10.57 -19.85
C ASN A 167 -5.89 11.15 -19.68
N GLU A 168 -6.68 10.61 -18.76
CA GLU A 168 -8.08 11.00 -18.58
C GLU A 168 -8.33 11.72 -17.25
N GLY A 169 -7.35 11.71 -16.35
CA GLY A 169 -7.47 12.28 -15.02
C GLY A 169 -8.16 11.34 -14.03
N THR A 170 -7.96 11.60 -12.73
CA THR A 170 -8.41 10.72 -11.65
C THR A 170 -9.90 10.82 -11.32
N ASP A 171 -10.59 11.83 -11.85
CA ASP A 171 -12.05 11.94 -11.71
C ASP A 171 -12.81 11.20 -12.82
N SER A 172 -12.10 10.73 -13.86
CA SER A 172 -12.68 10.04 -15.01
C SER A 172 -13.31 8.71 -14.65
N THR A 173 -14.33 8.32 -15.40
CA THR A 173 -14.96 7.00 -15.28
C THR A 173 -13.99 5.88 -15.67
N VAL A 174 -13.08 6.13 -16.61
CA VAL A 174 -12.08 5.16 -17.04
C VAL A 174 -11.05 4.89 -15.95
N PHE A 175 -10.55 5.93 -15.27
CA PHE A 175 -9.68 5.74 -14.10
C PHE A 175 -10.40 4.97 -13.00
N LYS A 176 -11.63 5.37 -12.64
CA LYS A 176 -12.41 4.68 -11.60
C LYS A 176 -12.62 3.20 -11.93
N ALA A 177 -12.94 2.87 -13.18
CA ALA A 177 -13.10 1.48 -13.60
C ALA A 177 -11.78 0.69 -13.57
N ALA A 178 -10.67 1.30 -14.00
CA ALA A 178 -9.35 0.66 -13.94
C ALA A 178 -8.84 0.48 -12.51
N TYR A 179 -9.12 1.45 -11.64
CA TYR A 179 -8.82 1.42 -10.22
C TYR A 179 -9.60 0.31 -9.50
N LEU A 180 -10.89 0.18 -9.79
CA LEU A 180 -11.71 -0.91 -9.24
C LEU A 180 -11.16 -2.29 -9.63
N ARG A 181 -10.76 -2.48 -10.89
CA ARG A 181 -10.10 -3.73 -11.31
C ARG A 181 -8.80 -4.00 -10.53
N LEU A 182 -8.03 -2.97 -10.23
CA LEU A 182 -6.81 -3.09 -9.41
C LEU A 182 -7.14 -3.57 -8.00
N VAL A 183 -8.13 -2.96 -7.35
CA VAL A 183 -8.58 -3.35 -6.01
C VAL A 183 -9.16 -4.77 -6.02
N GLU A 184 -10.02 -5.11 -6.98
CA GLU A 184 -10.59 -6.45 -7.13
C GLU A 184 -9.51 -7.52 -7.34
N THR A 185 -8.46 -7.21 -8.10
CA THR A 185 -7.33 -8.13 -8.31
C THR A 185 -6.61 -8.40 -6.99
N VAL A 186 -6.41 -7.37 -6.15
CA VAL A 186 -5.75 -7.53 -4.85
C VAL A 186 -6.62 -8.32 -3.88
N LEU A 187 -7.94 -8.11 -3.91
CA LEU A 187 -8.92 -8.84 -3.09
C LEU A 187 -9.03 -10.31 -3.49
N ALA A 188 -8.89 -10.62 -4.79
CA ALA A 188 -9.01 -11.99 -5.31
C ALA A 188 -7.77 -12.86 -5.04
N GLU A 189 -6.62 -12.26 -4.74
CA GLU A 189 -5.40 -13.01 -4.42
C GLU A 189 -5.46 -13.61 -3.01
N PRO A 190 -5.15 -14.91 -2.85
CA PRO A 190 -5.07 -15.53 -1.54
C PRO A 190 -3.93 -14.92 -0.69
N ASP A 191 -4.03 -15.05 0.62
CA ASP A 191 -2.94 -14.71 1.52
C ASP A 191 -1.71 -15.59 1.23
N LEU A 192 -0.52 -14.96 1.23
CA LEU A 192 0.78 -15.60 0.96
C LEU A 192 1.38 -16.26 2.20
#